data_AF-A0A0F4YM08-F1
#
_entry.id   AF-A0A0F4YM08-F1
#
_cell.length_a   1.000
_cell.length_b   1.000
_cell.length_c   1.000
_cell.angle_alpha   90.00
_cell.angle_beta   90.00
_cell.angle_gamma   90.00
#
_symmetry.space_group_name_H-M   'P 1'
#
loop_
_entity.id
_entity.type
_entity.pdbx_description
1 polymer ?
#
loop_
_entity_poly.entity_id
_entity_poly.type
_entity_poly.pdbx_seq_one_letter_code
_entity_poly.pdbx_strand_id
1 'polypeptide(L)'
;MSSLMAVASASLIIPATLFAALSKSFKSDPETTKNHILFISRGTAIILLVLYLMYLYFQLKSHSDLFEDSGSAENQEEVTEEEHLLNPFAAGVALVVVTILVAICAEYLVGSIEGIVEKTGMSKTFIGLVLIPIVGNAAEHVTAVLVAYKNKMDLAIGVAIGSSLQIALFVTPFLVILGWIMGENMTLHFQIFETVAFFISGLVVTLLIQDGKSNYLEGGLCLGMYIILAIAFYVYPDDVAQ
;
A
#
# COMPACT_ATOMS: atom_id res chain seq x y z
N MET A 1 12.59 -7.69 8.76
CA MET A 1 11.65 -6.90 7.94
C MET A 1 10.28 -6.71 8.60
N SER A 2 9.72 -7.72 9.28
CA SER A 2 8.43 -7.60 10.01
C SER A 2 8.39 -6.49 11.07
N SER A 3 9.47 -6.28 11.82
CA SER A 3 9.59 -5.17 12.79
C SER A 3 9.51 -3.79 12.12
N LEU A 4 10.03 -3.66 10.90
CA LEU A 4 10.01 -2.41 10.15
C LEU A 4 8.60 -2.13 9.59
N MET A 5 7.90 -3.17 9.15
CA MET A 5 6.50 -3.10 8.75
C MET A 5 5.60 -2.69 9.93
N ALA A 6 5.80 -3.29 11.11
CA ALA A 6 5.05 -2.92 12.32
C ALA A 6 5.26 -1.44 12.68
N VAL A 7 6.50 -0.95 12.60
CA VAL A 7 6.81 0.47 12.86
C VAL A 7 6.24 1.38 11.78
N ALA A 8 6.27 0.98 10.50
CA ALA A 8 5.71 1.76 9.40
C ALA A 8 4.17 1.83 9.47
N SER A 9 3.51 0.69 9.69
CA SER A 9 2.05 0.63 9.91
C SER A 9 1.65 1.44 11.14
N ALA A 10 2.37 1.31 12.26
CA ALA A 10 2.12 2.14 13.44
C ALA A 10 2.33 3.64 13.15
N SER A 11 3.37 4.00 12.40
CA SER A 11 3.65 5.40 12.01
C SER A 11 2.57 6.00 11.11
N LEU A 12 1.93 5.18 10.26
CA LEU A 12 0.80 5.60 9.42
C LEU A 12 -0.50 5.77 10.22
N ILE A 13 -0.66 4.98 11.29
CA ILE A 13 -1.87 4.92 12.12
C ILE A 13 -1.86 5.99 13.22
N ILE A 14 -0.69 6.35 13.75
CA ILE A 14 -0.56 7.39 14.80
C ILE A 14 -1.24 8.71 14.41
N PRO A 15 -1.06 9.27 13.19
CA PRO A 15 -1.76 10.47 12.74
C PRO A 15 -3.29 10.29 12.69
N ALA A 16 -3.77 9.18 12.13
CA ALA A 16 -5.19 8.88 11.99
C ALA A 16 -5.88 8.68 13.36
N THR A 17 -5.19 8.01 14.28
CA THR A 17 -5.69 7.75 15.66
C THR A 17 -5.58 8.97 16.57
N LEU A 18 -4.48 9.73 16.48
CA LEU A 18 -4.34 11.02 17.15
C LEU A 18 -5.44 11.97 16.68
N PHE A 19 -5.75 11.97 15.38
CA PHE A 19 -6.86 12.74 14.84
C PHE A 19 -8.23 12.27 15.39
N ALA A 20 -8.53 10.98 15.37
CA ALA A 20 -9.79 10.46 15.92
C ALA A 20 -9.96 10.74 17.43
N ALA A 21 -8.86 10.79 18.17
CA ALA A 21 -8.85 11.18 19.58
C ALA A 21 -9.03 12.70 19.78
N LEU A 22 -8.40 13.52 18.94
CA LEU A 22 -8.44 14.98 19.02
C LEU A 22 -9.74 15.58 18.48
N SER A 23 -10.31 15.05 17.39
CA SER A 23 -11.55 15.53 16.78
C SER A 23 -12.75 15.44 17.72
N LYS A 24 -12.73 14.46 18.64
CA LYS A 24 -13.72 14.33 19.72
C LYS A 24 -13.57 15.39 20.82
N SER A 25 -12.39 15.99 20.93
CA SER A 25 -12.04 17.02 21.93
C SER A 25 -12.20 18.45 21.39
N PHE A 26 -11.92 18.66 20.10
CA PHE A 26 -12.13 19.92 19.40
C PHE A 26 -13.62 20.12 19.08
N LYS A 27 -14.39 20.65 20.05
CA LYS A 27 -15.69 21.30 19.79
C LYS A 27 -15.47 22.63 19.05
N SER A 28 -14.94 22.58 17.84
CA SER A 28 -14.50 23.74 17.07
C SER A 28 -15.18 23.76 15.70
N ASP A 29 -15.38 24.97 15.17
CA ASP A 29 -15.93 25.29 13.85
C ASP A 29 -15.41 24.33 12.74
N PRO A 30 -16.26 23.76 11.85
CA PRO A 30 -15.86 22.75 10.87
C PRO A 30 -14.67 23.14 9.99
N GLU A 31 -14.57 24.42 9.62
CA GLU A 31 -13.46 24.99 8.84
C GLU A 31 -12.11 24.90 9.58
N THR A 32 -12.10 25.24 10.88
CA THR A 32 -10.89 25.15 11.70
C THR A 32 -10.41 23.71 11.87
N THR A 33 -11.36 22.76 12.00
CA THR A 33 -11.06 21.33 12.09
C THR A 33 -10.45 20.80 10.79
N LYS A 34 -11.00 21.16 9.63
CA LYS A 34 -10.45 20.79 8.31
C LYS A 34 -9.02 21.31 8.12
N ASN A 35 -8.74 22.56 8.48
CA ASN A 35 -7.40 23.13 8.39
C ASN A 35 -6.39 22.44 9.33
N HIS A 36 -6.79 22.07 10.54
CA HIS A 36 -5.94 21.30 11.44
C HIS A 36 -5.64 19.89 10.91
N ILE A 37 -6.62 19.21 10.29
CA ILE A 37 -6.40 17.90 9.64
C ILE A 37 -5.35 18.00 8.56
N LEU A 38 -5.45 19.01 7.69
CA LEU A 38 -4.52 19.23 6.60
C LEU A 38 -3.11 19.53 7.11
N PHE A 39 -2.99 20.39 8.12
CA PHE A 39 -1.71 20.72 8.72
C PHE A 39 -1.01 19.48 9.31
N ILE A 40 -1.75 18.68 10.11
CA ILE A 40 -1.21 17.44 10.69
C ILE A 40 -0.84 16.45 9.60
N SER A 41 -1.72 16.24 8.61
CA SER A 41 -1.47 15.30 7.50
C SER A 41 -0.22 15.66 6.70
N ARG A 42 -0.03 16.95 6.38
CA ARG A 42 1.15 17.44 5.66
C ARG A 42 2.42 17.32 6.50
N GLY A 43 2.36 17.68 7.78
CA GLY A 43 3.48 17.54 8.71
C GLY A 43 3.92 16.08 8.87
N THR A 44 2.97 15.17 9.05
CA THR A 44 3.22 13.72 9.05
C THR A 44 3.81 13.25 7.72
N ALA A 45 3.25 13.67 6.59
CA ALA A 45 3.75 13.25 5.28
C ALA A 45 5.22 13.60 5.07
N ILE A 46 5.66 14.79 5.49
CA ILE A 46 7.07 15.20 5.46
C ILE A 46 7.92 14.25 6.31
N ILE A 47 7.49 13.94 7.53
CA ILE A 47 8.22 13.02 8.42
C ILE A 47 8.33 11.62 7.80
N LEU A 48 7.24 11.09 7.25
CA LEU A 48 7.23 9.77 6.61
C LEU A 48 8.18 9.72 5.40
N LEU A 49 8.24 10.78 4.58
CA LEU A 49 9.18 10.87 3.46
C LEU A 49 10.64 10.94 3.93
N VAL A 50 10.93 11.66 5.02
CA VAL A 50 12.27 11.65 5.62
C VAL A 50 12.64 10.25 6.12
N LEU A 51 11.71 9.56 6.78
CA LEU A 51 11.91 8.16 7.19
C LEU A 51 12.11 7.23 5.98
N TYR A 52 11.42 7.47 4.87
CA TYR A 52 11.62 6.74 3.62
C TYR A 52 13.02 6.98 3.03
N LEU A 53 13.54 8.21 3.06
CA LEU A 53 14.92 8.49 2.63
C LEU A 53 15.94 7.79 3.53
N MET A 54 15.70 7.76 4.85
CA MET A 54 16.53 6.98 5.77
C MET A 54 16.43 5.48 5.49
N TYR A 55 15.24 4.98 5.15
CA TYR A 55 15.02 3.60 4.74
C TYR A 55 15.76 3.27 3.44
N LEU A 56 15.71 4.12 2.42
CA LEU A 56 16.48 3.94 1.18
C LEU A 56 17.98 3.94 1.45
N TYR A 57 18.47 4.82 2.32
CA TYR A 57 19.88 4.79 2.74
C TYR A 57 20.24 3.47 3.43
N PHE A 58 19.34 2.96 4.27
CA PHE A 58 19.50 1.67 4.92
C PHE A 58 19.55 0.52 3.92
N GLN A 59 18.59 0.49 3.00
CA GLN A 59 18.42 -0.56 2.00
C GLN A 59 19.52 -0.55 0.92
N LEU A 60 19.93 0.62 0.44
CA LEU A 60 20.84 0.73 -0.71
C LEU A 60 22.31 0.87 -0.33
N LYS A 61 22.61 1.19 0.94
CA LYS A 61 23.99 1.51 1.33
C LYS A 61 24.43 0.87 2.63
N SER A 62 23.71 1.07 3.75
CA SER A 62 24.24 0.61 5.04
C SER A 62 24.06 -0.90 5.26
N HIS A 63 23.00 -1.49 4.71
CA HIS A 63 22.67 -2.91 4.83
C HIS A 63 22.28 -3.50 3.47
N SER A 64 22.91 -3.05 2.37
CA SER A 64 22.66 -3.57 1.02
C SER A 64 22.75 -5.09 0.95
N ASP A 65 23.71 -5.68 1.66
CA ASP A 65 23.95 -7.12 1.71
C ASP A 65 22.73 -7.91 2.23
N LEU A 66 21.91 -7.30 3.10
CA LEU A 66 20.69 -7.91 3.62
C LEU A 66 19.57 -8.00 2.55
N PHE A 67 19.63 -7.15 1.52
CA PHE A 67 18.61 -7.04 0.47
C PHE A 67 19.08 -7.64 -0.87
N GLU A 68 20.38 -7.67 -1.17
CA GLU A 68 20.93 -8.27 -2.39
C GLU A 68 20.72 -9.80 -2.47
N ASP A 69 20.81 -10.49 -1.32
CA ASP A 69 20.62 -11.95 -1.24
C ASP A 69 19.14 -12.35 -1.50
N SER A 70 18.20 -11.41 -1.27
CA SER A 70 16.78 -11.61 -1.56
C SER A 70 16.43 -11.39 -3.04
N GLY A 71 17.01 -10.36 -3.68
CA GLY A 71 16.75 -10.05 -5.09
C GLY A 71 17.40 -11.03 -6.09
N SER A 72 18.49 -11.68 -5.70
CA SER A 72 19.21 -12.66 -6.53
C SER A 72 18.40 -13.93 -6.79
N ALA A 73 17.59 -14.35 -5.82
CA ALA A 73 16.82 -15.59 -5.89
C ALA A 73 15.46 -15.46 -6.61
N GLU A 74 15.02 -14.22 -6.89
CA GLU A 74 13.89 -13.92 -7.78
C GLU A 74 14.25 -14.14 -9.26
N ASN A 75 15.50 -13.84 -9.64
CA ASN A 75 15.95 -13.95 -11.03
C ASN A 75 16.52 -15.34 -11.40
N GLN A 76 16.90 -16.17 -10.44
CA GLN A 76 17.71 -17.36 -10.72
C GLN A 76 16.97 -18.65 -11.12
N GLU A 77 15.63 -18.72 -11.02
CA GLU A 77 14.96 -20.03 -11.11
C GLU A 77 13.69 -20.12 -12.00
N GLU A 78 13.44 -19.14 -12.89
CA GLU A 78 12.60 -19.39 -14.07
C GLU A 78 13.35 -19.10 -15.36
N VAL A 79 13.32 -20.13 -16.20
CA VAL A 79 13.66 -20.17 -17.62
C VAL A 79 15.14 -20.39 -17.95
N THR A 80 15.46 -21.65 -18.29
CA THR A 80 16.55 -22.08 -19.17
C THR A 80 16.38 -21.59 -20.61
N GLU A 81 15.97 -20.35 -20.81
CA GLU A 81 16.07 -19.62 -22.08
C GLU A 81 17.13 -18.56 -21.86
N GLU A 82 18.05 -18.44 -22.81
CA GLU A 82 19.10 -17.41 -22.80
C GLU A 82 18.53 -16.08 -22.31
N GLU A 83 18.97 -15.60 -21.13
CA GLU A 83 18.58 -14.30 -20.58
C GLU A 83 18.88 -13.23 -21.64
N HIS A 84 17.87 -12.88 -22.45
CA HIS A 84 17.93 -11.79 -23.38
C HIS A 84 17.82 -10.50 -22.57
N LEU A 85 18.93 -10.13 -21.94
CA LEU A 85 19.08 -8.86 -21.25
C LEU A 85 18.82 -7.76 -22.28
N LEU A 86 17.71 -7.06 -22.12
CA LEU A 86 17.38 -5.90 -22.94
C LEU A 86 18.51 -4.88 -22.80
N ASN A 87 19.01 -4.39 -23.93
CA ASN A 87 19.93 -3.25 -23.95
C ASN A 87 19.31 -2.11 -23.11
N PRO A 88 20.07 -1.43 -22.22
CA PRO A 88 19.56 -0.31 -21.42
C PRO A 88 18.73 0.72 -22.19
N PHE A 89 19.07 0.96 -23.46
CA PHE A 89 18.27 1.82 -24.33
C PHE A 89 16.90 1.21 -24.67
N ALA A 90 16.86 -0.07 -25.05
CA ALA A 90 15.60 -0.78 -25.34
C ALA A 90 14.72 -0.90 -24.08
N ALA A 91 15.33 -1.18 -22.92
CA ALA A 91 14.64 -1.19 -21.63
C ALA A 91 14.07 0.20 -21.28
N GLY A 92 14.84 1.27 -21.49
CA GLY A 92 14.39 2.65 -21.28
C GLY A 92 13.21 3.03 -22.19
N VAL A 93 13.28 2.68 -23.48
CA VAL A 93 12.17 2.89 -24.42
C VAL A 93 10.94 2.10 -23.99
N ALA A 94 11.09 0.82 -23.66
CA ALA A 94 9.99 -0.03 -23.19
C ALA A 94 9.34 0.54 -21.93
N LEU A 95 10.14 1.00 -20.96
CA LEU A 95 9.65 1.60 -19.72
C LEU A 95 8.78 2.84 -19.98
N VAL A 96 9.24 3.74 -20.85
CA VAL A 96 8.48 4.95 -21.22
C VAL A 96 7.18 4.57 -21.93
N VAL A 97 7.23 3.66 -22.90
CA VAL A 97 6.04 3.22 -23.65
C VAL A 97 5.01 2.57 -22.73
N VAL A 98 5.43 1.63 -21.88
CA VAL A 98 4.53 0.96 -20.92
C VAL A 98 3.95 1.96 -19.94
N THR A 99 4.75 2.92 -19.44
CA THR A 99 4.27 3.95 -18.52
C THR A 99 3.19 4.83 -19.16
N ILE A 100 3.37 5.23 -20.43
CA ILE A 100 2.36 5.99 -21.17
C ILE A 100 1.07 5.16 -21.34
N LEU A 101 1.19 3.89 -21.74
CA LEU A 101 0.03 3.01 -21.92
C LEU A 101 -0.72 2.80 -20.60
N VAL A 102 -0.01 2.57 -19.50
CA VAL A 102 -0.59 2.44 -18.16
C VAL A 102 -1.28 3.74 -17.75
N ALA A 103 -0.70 4.91 -18.02
CA ALA A 103 -1.32 6.21 -17.73
C ALA A 103 -2.65 6.39 -18.49
N ILE A 104 -2.69 6.04 -19.78
CA ILE A 104 -3.93 6.08 -20.58
C ILE A 104 -4.99 5.13 -20.00
N CYS A 105 -4.62 3.89 -19.67
CA CYS A 105 -5.52 2.93 -19.04
C CYS A 105 -6.02 3.42 -17.67
N ALA A 106 -5.16 4.07 -16.88
CA ALA A 106 -5.52 4.62 -15.58
C ALA A 106 -6.52 5.77 -15.72
N GLU A 107 -6.39 6.64 -16.72
CA GLU A 107 -7.35 7.71 -17.01
C GLU A 107 -8.73 7.14 -17.35
N TYR A 108 -8.80 6.12 -18.20
CA TYR A 108 -10.07 5.43 -18.50
C TYR A 108 -10.65 4.69 -17.29
N LEU A 109 -9.80 4.07 -16.47
CA LEU A 109 -10.21 3.39 -15.25
C LEU A 109 -10.84 4.38 -14.26
N VAL A 110 -10.17 5.48 -13.96
CA VAL A 110 -10.66 6.51 -13.04
C VAL A 110 -11.94 7.17 -13.57
N GLY A 111 -11.99 7.49 -14.87
CA GLY A 111 -13.19 8.05 -15.52
C GLY A 111 -14.40 7.11 -15.50
N SER A 112 -14.19 5.80 -15.32
CA SER A 112 -15.28 4.80 -15.26
C SER A 112 -15.82 4.59 -13.84
N ILE A 113 -15.15 5.10 -12.80
CA ILE A 113 -15.52 4.83 -11.40
C ILE A 113 -16.95 5.33 -11.11
N GLU A 114 -17.29 6.55 -11.52
CA GLU A 114 -18.62 7.12 -11.27
C GLU A 114 -19.73 6.30 -11.94
N GLY A 115 -19.51 5.88 -13.19
CA GLY A 115 -20.46 5.03 -13.91
C GLY A 115 -20.63 3.63 -13.30
N ILE A 116 -19.59 3.08 -12.67
CA ILE A 116 -19.68 1.82 -11.92
C ILE A 116 -20.49 2.04 -10.66
N VAL A 117 -20.18 3.07 -9.87
CA VAL A 117 -20.91 3.42 -8.64
C VAL A 117 -22.41 3.57 -8.91
N GLU A 118 -22.79 4.31 -9.96
CA GLU A 118 -24.21 4.52 -10.33
C GLU A 118 -24.93 3.23 -10.76
N LYS A 119 -24.24 2.34 -11.49
CA LYS A 119 -24.87 1.11 -12.04
C LYS A 119 -24.94 -0.03 -11.04
N THR A 120 -23.90 -0.21 -10.24
CA THR A 120 -23.79 -1.36 -9.33
C THR A 120 -24.18 -1.00 -7.90
N GLY A 121 -24.28 0.29 -7.56
CA GLY A 121 -24.51 0.76 -6.20
C GLY A 121 -23.34 0.48 -5.26
N MET A 122 -22.15 0.17 -5.80
CA MET A 122 -20.95 -0.07 -5.00
C MET A 122 -20.37 1.24 -4.49
N SER A 123 -19.83 1.23 -3.28
CA SER A 123 -19.16 2.38 -2.70
C SER A 123 -17.84 2.72 -3.42
N LYS A 124 -17.53 4.01 -3.54
CA LYS A 124 -16.20 4.51 -3.94
C LYS A 124 -15.12 3.95 -3.01
N THR A 125 -15.44 3.80 -1.72
CA THR A 125 -14.57 3.19 -0.71
C THR A 125 -14.26 1.73 -1.05
N PHE A 126 -15.26 0.91 -1.38
CA PHE A 126 -15.04 -0.49 -1.77
C PHE A 126 -14.23 -0.62 -3.07
N ILE A 127 -14.55 0.20 -4.07
CA ILE A 127 -13.81 0.22 -5.34
C ILE A 127 -12.34 0.59 -5.09
N GLY A 128 -12.09 1.65 -4.32
CA GLY A 128 -10.75 2.15 -4.03
C GLY A 128 -9.91 1.24 -3.14
N LEU A 129 -10.52 0.59 -2.15
CA LEU A 129 -9.80 -0.22 -1.15
C LEU A 129 -9.67 -1.69 -1.55
N VAL A 130 -10.63 -2.24 -2.29
CA VAL A 130 -10.65 -3.67 -2.66
C VAL A 130 -10.34 -3.88 -4.13
N LEU A 131 -11.07 -3.24 -5.05
CA LEU A 131 -10.96 -3.58 -6.48
C LEU A 131 -9.69 -3.02 -7.13
N ILE A 132 -9.37 -1.74 -6.91
CA ILE A 132 -8.21 -1.09 -7.53
C ILE A 132 -6.89 -1.78 -7.12
N PRO A 133 -6.63 -2.06 -5.82
CA PRO A 133 -5.37 -2.68 -5.41
C PRO A 133 -5.19 -4.11 -5.93
N ILE A 134 -6.28 -4.88 -6.11
CA ILE A 134 -6.20 -6.23 -6.70
C ILE A 134 -5.62 -6.15 -8.11
N VAL A 135 -6.11 -5.22 -8.94
CA VAL A 135 -5.63 -5.07 -10.32
C VAL A 135 -4.23 -4.46 -10.35
N GLY A 136 -3.98 -3.42 -9.54
CA GLY A 136 -2.69 -2.73 -9.49
C GLY A 136 -1.54 -3.63 -9.03
N ASN A 137 -1.81 -4.56 -8.12
CA ASN A 137 -0.78 -5.41 -7.51
C ASN A 137 -0.85 -6.87 -8.00
N ALA A 138 -1.68 -7.18 -9.01
CA ALA A 138 -1.89 -8.55 -9.48
C ALA A 138 -0.59 -9.25 -9.90
N ALA A 139 0.27 -8.54 -10.64
CA ALA A 139 1.55 -9.08 -11.10
C ALA A 139 2.47 -9.43 -9.93
N GLU A 140 2.59 -8.54 -8.93
CA GLU A 140 3.38 -8.78 -7.72
C GLU A 140 2.83 -9.95 -6.90
N HIS A 141 1.51 -10.06 -6.77
CA HIS A 141 0.87 -11.19 -6.07
C HIS A 141 1.15 -12.52 -6.77
N VAL A 142 1.06 -12.56 -8.10
CA VAL A 142 1.37 -13.78 -8.87
C VAL A 142 2.83 -14.19 -8.64
N THR A 143 3.77 -13.25 -8.76
CA THR A 143 5.19 -13.51 -8.50
C THR A 143 5.41 -14.02 -7.08
N ALA A 144 4.81 -13.38 -6.07
CA ALA A 144 4.94 -13.81 -4.67
C ALA A 144 4.40 -15.23 -4.45
N VAL A 145 3.26 -15.58 -5.05
CA VAL A 145 2.70 -16.94 -4.97
C VAL A 145 3.58 -17.97 -5.67
N LEU A 146 4.14 -17.65 -6.84
CA LEU A 146 5.06 -18.54 -7.56
C LEU A 146 6.34 -18.80 -6.76
N VAL A 147 6.93 -17.76 -6.18
CA VAL A 147 8.13 -17.86 -5.33
C VAL A 147 7.82 -18.63 -4.04
N ALA A 148 6.65 -18.40 -3.44
CA ALA A 148 6.19 -19.18 -2.28
C ALA A 148 5.99 -20.67 -2.62
N TYR A 149 5.43 -20.97 -3.80
CA TYR A 149 5.23 -22.35 -4.27
C TYR A 149 6.56 -23.10 -4.44
N LYS A 150 7.64 -22.38 -4.76
CA LYS A 150 9.02 -22.91 -4.80
C LYS A 150 9.68 -23.03 -3.43
N ASN A 151 8.90 -22.97 -2.36
CA ASN A 151 9.37 -23.09 -0.98
C ASN A 151 10.34 -21.96 -0.57
N LYS A 152 10.25 -20.79 -1.23
CA LYS A 152 11.02 -19.58 -0.90
C LYS A 152 10.13 -18.55 -0.20
N MET A 153 9.54 -18.95 0.93
CA MET A 153 8.55 -18.11 1.64
C MET A 153 9.14 -16.76 2.12
N ASP A 154 10.41 -16.73 2.52
CA ASP A 154 11.08 -15.49 2.96
C ASP A 154 11.13 -14.43 1.85
N LEU A 155 11.34 -14.86 0.60
CA LEU A 155 11.33 -14.00 -0.58
C LEU A 155 9.92 -13.50 -0.90
N ALA A 156 8.93 -14.41 -0.89
CA ALA A 156 7.54 -14.05 -1.13
C ALA A 156 7.02 -13.02 -0.11
N ILE A 157 7.40 -13.20 1.16
CA ILE A 157 7.12 -12.23 2.23
C ILE A 157 7.91 -10.93 1.98
N GLY A 158 9.15 -11.01 1.52
CA GLY A 158 9.97 -9.86 1.12
C GLY A 158 9.30 -8.98 0.07
N VAL A 159 8.76 -9.58 -1.00
CA VAL A 159 7.98 -8.88 -2.05
C VAL A 159 6.79 -8.15 -1.44
N ALA A 160 5.95 -8.86 -0.67
CA ALA A 160 4.72 -8.31 -0.11
C ALA A 160 4.98 -7.18 0.91
N ILE A 161 5.96 -7.36 1.80
CA ILE A 161 6.33 -6.34 2.79
C ILE A 161 7.01 -5.15 2.11
N GLY A 162 7.87 -5.38 1.14
CA GLY A 162 8.56 -4.31 0.40
C GLY A 162 7.57 -3.37 -0.29
N SER A 163 6.60 -3.94 -1.03
CA SER A 163 5.52 -3.19 -1.67
C SER A 163 4.67 -2.42 -0.64
N SER A 164 4.31 -3.06 0.47
CA SER A 164 3.56 -2.42 1.57
C SER A 164 4.31 -1.25 2.23
N LEU A 165 5.62 -1.39 2.46
CA LEU A 165 6.48 -0.33 3.00
C LEU A 165 6.60 0.85 2.04
N GLN A 166 6.72 0.59 0.74
CA GLN A 166 6.75 1.65 -0.28
C GLN A 166 5.44 2.43 -0.31
N ILE A 167 4.29 1.74 -0.28
CA ILE A 167 2.98 2.41 -0.26
C ILE A 167 2.84 3.29 0.99
N ALA A 168 3.22 2.76 2.16
CA ALA A 168 3.09 3.44 3.44
C ALA A 168 4.04 4.64 3.60
N LEU A 169 5.34 4.45 3.31
CA LEU A 169 6.36 5.46 3.61
C LEU A 169 6.64 6.42 2.45
N PHE A 170 6.31 6.04 1.22
CA PHE A 170 6.55 6.86 0.04
C PHE A 170 5.26 7.27 -0.67
N VAL A 171 4.53 6.33 -1.25
CA VAL A 171 3.42 6.66 -2.18
C VAL A 171 2.35 7.50 -1.49
N THR A 172 1.84 7.04 -0.35
CA THR A 172 0.78 7.73 0.39
C THR A 172 1.18 9.15 0.84
N PRO A 173 2.30 9.36 1.56
CA PRO A 173 2.71 10.72 1.95
C PRO A 173 3.14 11.58 0.76
N PHE A 174 3.71 10.99 -0.29
CA PHE A 174 4.02 11.72 -1.52
C PHE A 174 2.75 12.27 -2.18
N LEU A 175 1.66 11.49 -2.23
CA LEU A 175 0.37 11.96 -2.76
C LEU A 175 -0.23 13.11 -1.94
N VAL A 176 -0.03 13.14 -0.62
CA VAL A 176 -0.44 14.27 0.24
C VAL A 176 0.31 15.55 -0.12
N ILE A 177 1.63 15.45 -0.34
CA ILE A 177 2.45 16.60 -0.75
C ILE A 177 2.11 17.02 -2.18
N LEU A 178 1.89 16.08 -3.09
CA LEU A 178 1.48 16.38 -4.46
C LEU A 178 0.13 17.09 -4.49
N GLY A 179 -0.86 16.61 -3.72
CA GLY A 179 -2.14 17.29 -3.54
C GLY A 179 -1.94 18.72 -3.04
N TRP A 180 -1.08 18.92 -2.04
CA TRP A 180 -0.77 20.27 -1.54
C TRP A 180 -0.18 21.19 -2.62
N ILE A 181 0.72 20.68 -3.48
CA ILE A 181 1.30 21.43 -4.61
C ILE A 181 0.23 21.77 -5.66
N MET A 182 -0.70 20.84 -5.91
CA MET A 182 -1.78 21.00 -6.89
C MET A 182 -2.96 21.84 -6.37
N GLY A 183 -2.97 22.22 -5.10
CA GLY A 183 -4.09 22.93 -4.47
C GLY A 183 -5.25 22.02 -4.05
N GLU A 184 -5.07 20.70 -4.10
CA GLU A 184 -6.03 19.69 -3.70
C GLU A 184 -5.82 19.24 -2.25
N ASN A 185 -6.91 19.09 -1.50
CA ASN A 185 -6.87 18.80 -0.07
C ASN A 185 -6.79 17.29 0.22
N MET A 186 -5.71 16.66 -0.22
CA MET A 186 -5.39 15.27 0.14
C MET A 186 -4.92 15.17 1.60
N THR A 187 -5.46 14.22 2.35
CA THR A 187 -5.16 14.04 3.79
C THR A 187 -4.77 12.60 4.12
N LEU A 188 -4.20 12.38 5.29
CA LEU A 188 -4.00 11.04 5.88
C LEU A 188 -5.16 10.66 6.81
N HIS A 189 -6.33 11.28 6.61
CA HIS A 189 -7.50 11.01 7.41
C HIS A 189 -8.28 9.84 6.79
N PHE A 190 -8.08 8.67 7.35
CA PHE A 190 -8.86 7.47 7.05
C PHE A 190 -10.08 7.38 7.97
N GLN A 191 -11.13 6.72 7.50
CA GLN A 191 -12.29 6.41 8.33
C GLN A 191 -11.88 5.50 9.51
N ILE A 192 -12.67 5.52 10.59
CA ILE A 192 -12.37 4.71 11.79
C ILE A 192 -12.30 3.23 11.42
N PHE A 193 -13.23 2.75 10.60
CA PHE A 193 -13.27 1.35 10.18
C PHE A 193 -12.03 0.98 9.34
N GLU A 194 -11.62 1.83 8.40
CA GLU A 194 -10.39 1.66 7.61
C GLU A 194 -9.14 1.59 8.50
N THR A 195 -9.03 2.51 9.46
CA THR A 195 -7.91 2.58 10.39
C THR A 195 -7.80 1.31 11.24
N VAL A 196 -8.94 0.82 11.75
CA VAL A 196 -8.99 -0.42 12.56
C VAL A 196 -8.67 -1.64 11.71
N ALA A 197 -9.23 -1.74 10.50
CA ALA A 197 -8.96 -2.84 9.58
C ALA A 197 -7.47 -2.91 9.19
N PHE A 198 -6.87 -1.76 8.89
CA PHE A 198 -5.44 -1.65 8.59
C PHE A 198 -4.58 -2.03 9.80
N PHE A 199 -4.92 -1.56 11.01
CA PHE A 199 -4.21 -1.93 12.25
C PHE A 199 -4.25 -3.43 12.51
N ILE A 200 -5.44 -4.03 12.47
CA ILE A 200 -5.63 -5.47 12.72
C ILE A 200 -4.88 -6.28 11.67
N SER A 201 -4.98 -5.90 10.39
CA SER A 201 -4.27 -6.59 9.31
C SER A 201 -2.75 -6.53 9.49
N GLY A 202 -2.20 -5.35 9.79
CA GLY A 202 -0.77 -5.18 10.06
C GLY A 202 -0.30 -5.96 11.28
N LEU A 203 -1.11 -6.00 12.35
CA LEU A 203 -0.83 -6.77 13.56
C LEU A 203 -0.80 -8.27 13.27
N VAL A 204 -1.83 -8.80 12.60
CA VAL A 204 -1.94 -10.23 12.26
C VAL A 204 -0.76 -10.66 11.40
N VAL A 205 -0.43 -9.91 10.34
CA VAL A 205 0.72 -10.21 9.48
C VAL A 205 2.03 -10.16 10.26
N THR A 206 2.21 -9.17 11.13
CA THR A 206 3.42 -9.08 11.99
C THR A 206 3.57 -10.31 12.88
N LEU A 207 2.47 -10.76 13.52
CA LEU A 207 2.48 -11.92 14.40
C LEU A 207 2.77 -13.22 13.64
N LEU A 208 2.18 -13.39 12.44
CA LEU A 208 2.44 -14.57 11.60
C LEU A 208 3.89 -14.64 11.14
N ILE A 209 4.48 -13.51 10.73
CA ILE A 209 5.90 -13.49 10.33
C ILE A 209 6.81 -13.74 11.54
N GLN A 210 6.45 -13.27 12.74
CA GLN A 210 7.22 -13.49 13.96
C GLN A 210 7.24 -14.95 14.40
N ASP A 211 6.19 -15.73 14.10
CA ASP A 211 6.17 -17.17 14.37
C ASP A 211 7.21 -17.94 13.53
N GLY A 212 7.67 -17.33 12.43
CA GLY A 212 8.78 -17.84 11.60
C GLY A 212 8.46 -19.14 10.85
N LYS A 213 7.20 -19.56 10.86
CA LYS A 213 6.68 -20.73 10.13
C LYS A 213 5.34 -20.34 9.50
N SER A 214 5.01 -21.00 8.39
CA SER A 214 3.74 -20.82 7.71
C SER A 214 3.09 -22.17 7.43
N ASN A 215 1.77 -22.28 7.58
CA ASN A 215 1.01 -23.44 7.13
C ASN A 215 -0.22 -23.04 6.29
N TYR A 216 -0.79 -24.02 5.57
CA TYR A 216 -1.94 -23.77 4.69
C TYR A 216 -3.18 -23.27 5.46
N LEU A 217 -3.31 -23.62 6.75
CA LEU A 217 -4.43 -23.19 7.58
C LEU A 217 -4.29 -21.70 7.93
N GLU A 218 -3.09 -21.24 8.30
CA GLU A 218 -2.80 -19.80 8.49
C GLU A 218 -3.05 -19.00 7.21
N GLY A 219 -2.61 -19.51 6.06
CA GLY A 219 -2.90 -18.89 4.76
C GLY A 219 -4.40 -18.81 4.47
N GLY A 220 -5.14 -19.90 4.72
CA GLY A 220 -6.58 -19.95 4.59
C GLY A 220 -7.31 -18.98 5.54
N LEU A 221 -6.83 -18.84 6.77
CA LEU A 221 -7.37 -17.89 7.76
C LEU A 221 -7.10 -16.43 7.33
N CYS A 222 -5.92 -16.13 6.78
CA CYS A 222 -5.62 -14.80 6.24
C CYS A 222 -6.52 -14.44 5.05
N LEU A 223 -6.70 -15.38 4.12
CA LEU A 223 -7.58 -15.20 2.98
C LEU A 223 -9.05 -15.04 3.42
N GLY A 224 -9.48 -15.84 4.40
CA GLY A 224 -10.80 -15.72 5.03
C GLY A 224 -11.00 -14.34 5.69
N MET A 225 -10.01 -13.85 6.43
CA MET A 225 -10.03 -12.52 7.04
C MET A 225 -10.15 -11.42 5.98
N TYR A 226 -9.37 -11.52 4.89
CA TYR A 226 -9.45 -10.57 3.78
C TYR A 226 -10.84 -10.55 3.12
N ILE A 227 -11.43 -11.73 2.86
CA ILE A 227 -12.78 -11.84 2.30
C ILE A 227 -13.83 -11.24 3.24
N ILE A 228 -13.74 -11.51 4.55
CA ILE A 228 -14.64 -10.92 5.55
C ILE A 228 -14.54 -9.40 5.54
N LEU A 229 -13.32 -8.85 5.49
CA LEU A 229 -13.10 -7.41 5.37
C LEU A 229 -13.69 -6.86 4.07
N ALA A 230 -13.47 -7.52 2.93
CA ALA A 230 -14.03 -7.10 1.65
C ALA A 230 -15.57 -7.06 1.68
N ILE A 231 -16.22 -8.08 2.25
CA ILE A 231 -17.68 -8.10 2.44
C ILE A 231 -18.13 -6.96 3.37
N ALA A 232 -17.39 -6.70 4.45
CA ALA A 232 -17.71 -5.61 5.36
C ALA A 232 -17.62 -4.24 4.67
N PHE A 233 -16.58 -3.99 3.86
CA PHE A 233 -16.44 -2.76 3.07
C PHE A 233 -17.47 -2.64 1.95
N TYR A 234 -17.93 -3.76 1.39
CA TYR A 234 -19.01 -3.76 0.40
C TYR A 234 -20.34 -3.25 1.00
N VAL A 235 -20.60 -3.57 2.27
CA VAL A 235 -21.81 -3.13 2.99
C VAL A 235 -21.63 -1.77 3.68
N TYR A 236 -20.38 -1.33 3.87
CA TYR A 236 -20.07 -0.07 4.56
C TYR A 236 -20.65 1.14 3.79
N PRO A 237 -21.49 1.97 4.44
CA PRO A 237 -22.14 3.09 3.77
C PRO A 237 -21.12 4.19 3.43
N ASP A 238 -21.20 4.67 2.19
CA ASP A 238 -20.43 5.82 1.70
C ASP A 238 -21.06 7.13 2.21
N ASP A 239 -20.75 7.54 3.44
CA ASP A 239 -20.96 8.92 3.88
C ASP A 239 -19.80 9.82 3.41
N VAL A 240 -19.46 9.78 2.11
CA VAL A 240 -18.45 10.68 1.51
C VAL A 240 -19.05 12.05 1.18
N ALA A 241 -20.26 12.34 1.68
CA ALA A 241 -20.96 13.61 1.53
C ALA A 241 -21.07 14.37 2.86
N GLN A 242 -19.92 14.81 3.43
CA GLN A 242 -19.82 15.96 4.36
C GLN A 242 -18.48 16.69 4.21
#